data_AF-A0A2E6Y1T9-F1
#
_entry.id   AF-A0A2E6Y1T9-F1
#
_cell.length_a   1.000
_cell.length_b   1.000
_cell.length_c   1.000
_cell.angle_alpha   90.00
_cell.angle_beta   90.00
_cell.angle_gamma   90.00
#
_symmetry.space_group_name_H-M   'P 1'
#
loop_
_entity.id
_entity.type
_entity.pdbx_description
1 polymer ?
#
loop_
_entity_poly.entity_id
_entity_poly.type
_entity_poly.pdbx_seq_one_letter_code
_entity_poly.pdbx_strand_id
1 'polypeptide(L)'
;MRKLIPLSAVLALLASAPFPAAAADERCQVPEAGRWINRNADYQEIRILEIESHCRGKQIVMRMRAFTRCSPRDCKWGWTDAWRNASGRVEASFPGLFGAREIQVITMEKRIEALVTYRPHDRSNAAEFHAAIMVRD
;
A
#
# COMPACT_ATOMS: atom_id res chain seq x y z
N MET A 1 -78.27 14.87 18.52
CA MET A 1 -77.34 14.69 17.39
C MET A 1 -75.99 14.23 17.93
N ARG A 2 -75.68 12.92 17.82
CA ARG A 2 -74.41 12.31 18.27
C ARG A 2 -73.48 12.18 17.07
N LYS A 3 -72.33 12.87 17.08
CA LYS A 3 -71.29 12.76 16.04
C LYS A 3 -70.33 11.62 16.41
N LEU A 4 -70.21 10.63 15.51
CA LEU A 4 -69.20 9.58 15.53
C LEU A 4 -67.85 10.15 15.06
N ILE A 5 -66.78 9.90 15.83
CA ILE A 5 -65.41 10.28 15.48
C ILE A 5 -64.76 9.07 14.78
N PRO A 6 -64.14 9.24 13.61
CA PRO A 6 -63.57 8.12 12.86
C PRO A 6 -62.20 7.71 13.41
N LEU A 7 -61.99 6.39 13.48
CA LEU A 7 -60.72 5.72 13.75
C LEU A 7 -59.64 6.26 12.79
N SER A 8 -58.71 7.07 13.31
CA SER A 8 -57.54 7.50 12.56
C SER A 8 -56.52 6.36 12.48
N ALA A 9 -56.13 6.07 11.24
CA ALA A 9 -55.09 5.14 10.85
C ALA A 9 -53.79 5.36 11.64
N VAL A 10 -53.37 4.34 12.38
CA VAL A 10 -52.03 4.28 12.97
C VAL A 10 -51.06 3.95 11.84
N LEU A 11 -50.43 5.00 11.32
CA LEU A 11 -49.36 4.95 10.33
C LEU A 11 -48.13 4.27 10.96
N ALA A 12 -47.82 3.05 10.52
CA ALA A 12 -46.64 2.31 10.95
C ALA A 12 -45.37 3.02 10.44
N LEU A 13 -44.70 3.76 11.33
CA LEU A 13 -43.31 4.20 11.13
C LEU A 13 -42.41 2.97 11.14
N LEU A 14 -42.14 2.42 9.95
CA LEU A 14 -41.08 1.44 9.74
C LEU A 14 -39.73 2.14 9.96
N ALA A 15 -39.08 1.75 11.05
CA ALA A 15 -37.76 2.21 11.45
C ALA A 15 -36.73 1.93 10.34
N SER A 16 -36.21 2.98 9.73
CA SER A 16 -34.98 2.97 8.95
C SER A 16 -33.80 2.80 9.89
N ALA A 17 -33.52 1.55 10.29
CA ALA A 17 -32.27 1.24 10.98
C ALA A 17 -31.10 1.52 10.02
N PRO A 18 -30.14 2.39 10.39
CA PRO A 18 -28.94 2.58 9.58
C PRO A 18 -28.15 1.27 9.57
N PHE A 19 -27.98 0.70 8.38
CA PHE A 19 -27.06 -0.41 8.19
C PHE A 19 -25.65 0.05 8.61
N PRO A 20 -24.93 -0.73 9.44
CA PRO A 20 -23.55 -0.41 9.74
C PRO A 20 -22.77 -0.48 8.43
N ALA A 21 -22.33 0.68 7.93
CA ALA A 21 -21.28 0.73 6.93
C ALA A 21 -20.08 -0.03 7.52
N ALA A 22 -19.58 -1.03 6.79
CA ALA A 22 -18.41 -1.78 7.20
C ALA A 22 -17.25 -0.79 7.39
N ALA A 23 -16.98 -0.42 8.64
CA ALA A 23 -15.81 0.38 8.97
C ALA A 23 -14.58 -0.39 8.49
N ALA A 24 -13.74 0.24 7.68
CA ALA A 24 -12.46 -0.31 7.31
C ALA A 24 -11.73 -0.64 8.62
N ASP A 25 -11.38 -1.91 8.81
CA ASP A 25 -10.70 -2.37 10.01
C ASP A 25 -9.33 -1.68 10.08
N GLU A 26 -9.16 -0.74 11.01
CA GLU A 26 -7.93 0.05 11.18
C GLU A 26 -6.70 -0.84 11.36
N ARG A 27 -6.87 -2.09 11.85
CA ARG A 27 -5.80 -3.09 11.97
C ARG A 27 -5.18 -3.48 10.63
N CYS A 28 -5.86 -3.20 9.53
CA CYS A 28 -5.41 -3.52 8.17
C CYS A 28 -4.57 -2.40 7.54
N GLN A 29 -4.48 -1.25 8.20
CA GLN A 29 -3.58 -0.17 7.80
C GLN A 29 -2.21 -0.39 8.43
N VAL A 30 -1.21 -0.60 7.58
CA VAL A 30 0.18 -0.71 8.02
C VAL A 30 0.86 0.67 7.93
N PRO A 31 1.82 0.99 8.81
CA PRO A 31 2.46 2.31 8.81
C PRO A 31 3.22 2.60 7.50
N GLU A 32 3.67 1.55 6.80
CA GLU A 32 4.30 1.64 5.49
C GLU A 32 3.33 2.03 4.38
N ALA A 33 2.00 1.89 4.58
CA ALA A 33 1.02 2.17 3.55
C ALA A 33 1.02 3.66 3.17
N GLY A 34 0.90 3.91 1.86
CA GLY A 34 0.87 5.24 1.26
C GLY A 34 1.88 5.41 0.14
N ARG A 35 2.03 6.67 -0.27
CA ARG A 35 2.95 7.09 -1.32
C ARG A 35 4.15 7.80 -0.70
N TRP A 36 5.33 7.35 -1.07
CA TRP A 36 6.61 7.81 -0.57
C TRP A 36 7.46 8.30 -1.73
N ILE A 37 8.21 9.37 -1.49
CA ILE A 37 8.94 10.09 -2.51
C ILE A 37 10.38 10.38 -2.06
N ASN A 38 11.36 9.98 -2.87
CA ASN A 38 12.76 10.36 -2.74
C ASN A 38 13.02 11.57 -3.65
N ARG A 39 12.99 12.78 -3.10
CA ARG A 39 13.13 14.04 -3.87
C ARG A 39 14.47 14.20 -4.58
N ASN A 40 15.48 13.49 -4.13
CA ASN A 40 16.86 13.62 -4.60
C ASN A 40 17.32 12.37 -5.38
N ALA A 41 16.39 11.57 -5.91
CA ALA A 41 16.73 10.36 -6.65
C ALA A 41 17.53 10.69 -7.92
N ASP A 42 18.71 10.09 -8.06
CA ASP A 42 19.50 10.12 -9.28
C ASP A 42 18.94 9.15 -10.33
N TYR A 43 19.48 9.21 -11.55
CA TYR A 43 19.04 8.35 -12.65
C TYR A 43 19.08 6.88 -12.25
N GLN A 44 17.99 6.14 -12.53
CA GLN A 44 17.77 4.74 -12.16
C GLN A 44 17.63 4.44 -10.67
N GLU A 45 17.73 5.41 -9.78
CA GLU A 45 17.42 5.22 -8.36
C GLU A 45 15.93 5.26 -8.08
N ILE A 46 15.51 4.64 -6.98
CA ILE A 46 14.11 4.67 -6.52
C ILE A 46 13.66 6.11 -6.25
N ARG A 47 12.61 6.53 -6.98
CA ARG A 47 12.03 7.88 -6.94
C ARG A 47 10.72 7.90 -6.16
N ILE A 48 9.85 6.94 -6.42
CA ILE A 48 8.54 6.80 -5.76
C ILE A 48 8.33 5.36 -5.35
N LEU A 49 7.77 5.18 -4.16
CA LEU A 49 7.28 3.90 -3.67
C LEU A 49 5.82 4.07 -3.25
N GLU A 50 4.96 3.18 -3.74
CA GLU A 50 3.57 3.11 -3.29
C GLU A 50 3.35 1.76 -2.63
N ILE A 51 2.80 1.79 -1.43
CA ILE A 51 2.47 0.60 -0.66
C ILE A 51 1.00 0.67 -0.32
N GLU A 52 0.27 -0.37 -0.66
CA GLU A 52 -1.14 -0.52 -0.30
C GLU A 52 -1.31 -1.73 0.60
N SER A 53 -2.16 -1.61 1.61
CA SER A 53 -2.56 -2.71 2.46
C SER A 53 -4.08 -2.79 2.57
N HIS A 54 -4.61 -4.01 2.62
CA HIS A 54 -6.01 -4.29 2.93
C HIS A 54 -6.12 -5.64 3.64
N CYS A 55 -7.26 -5.89 4.28
CA CYS A 55 -7.53 -7.21 4.83
C CYS A 55 -8.25 -8.10 3.82
N ARG A 56 -7.78 -9.35 3.73
CA ARG A 56 -8.52 -10.46 3.16
C ARG A 56 -8.89 -11.40 4.29
N GLY A 57 -10.08 -11.23 4.84
CA GLY A 57 -10.50 -11.89 6.07
C GLY A 57 -9.68 -11.38 7.27
N LYS A 58 -8.93 -12.26 7.93
CA LYS A 58 -8.08 -11.91 9.08
C LYS A 58 -6.60 -11.69 8.70
N GLN A 59 -6.28 -11.77 7.40
CA GLN A 59 -4.91 -11.64 6.91
C GLN A 59 -4.71 -10.25 6.28
N ILE A 60 -3.63 -9.58 6.69
CA ILE A 60 -3.15 -8.36 6.04
C ILE A 60 -2.48 -8.78 4.72
N VAL A 61 -2.98 -8.24 3.62
CA VAL A 61 -2.39 -8.38 2.29
C VAL A 61 -1.82 -7.03 1.90
N MET A 62 -0.56 -7.02 1.46
CA MET A 62 0.11 -5.81 1.01
C MET A 62 0.57 -5.98 -0.45
N ARG A 63 0.60 -4.88 -1.17
CA ARG A 63 1.23 -4.80 -2.50
C ARG A 63 2.07 -3.55 -2.59
N MET A 64 3.13 -3.62 -3.38
CA MET A 64 4.09 -2.54 -3.56
C MET A 64 4.23 -2.23 -5.05
N ARG A 65 4.35 -0.94 -5.36
CA ARG A 65 4.69 -0.44 -6.69
C ARG A 65 5.83 0.55 -6.59
N ALA A 66 6.83 0.35 -7.43
CA ALA A 66 8.04 1.16 -7.47
C ALA A 66 8.15 1.95 -8.77
N PHE A 67 8.78 3.12 -8.67
CA PHE A 67 9.16 3.94 -9.80
C PHE A 67 10.59 4.41 -9.61
N THR A 68 11.43 4.24 -10.62
CA THR A 68 12.78 4.84 -10.63
C THR A 68 12.83 6.11 -11.46
N ARG A 69 13.77 6.99 -11.11
CA ARG A 69 13.98 8.23 -11.84
C ARG A 69 14.42 7.91 -13.27
N CYS A 70 13.63 8.37 -14.24
CA CYS A 70 13.88 8.19 -15.66
C CYS A 70 13.45 9.44 -16.45
N SER A 71 13.80 9.49 -17.74
CA SER A 71 13.43 10.58 -18.67
C SER A 71 12.67 10.02 -19.87
N PRO A 72 11.56 10.66 -20.32
CA PRO A 72 10.96 11.91 -19.79
C PRO A 72 10.05 11.70 -18.59
N ARG A 73 9.70 10.45 -18.27
CA ARG A 73 8.87 10.07 -17.12
C ARG A 73 9.57 8.97 -16.33
N ASP A 74 9.24 8.87 -15.05
CA ASP A 74 9.78 7.83 -14.18
C ASP A 74 9.41 6.42 -14.69
N CYS A 75 10.35 5.48 -14.60
CA CYS A 75 10.17 4.10 -15.04
C CYS A 75 9.34 3.34 -14.01
N LYS A 76 8.12 2.95 -14.38
CA LYS A 76 7.20 2.19 -13.51
C LYS A 76 7.46 0.69 -13.59
N TRP A 77 7.57 0.01 -12.45
CA TRP A 77 7.77 -1.45 -12.38
C TRP A 77 6.50 -2.28 -12.11
N GLY A 78 5.34 -1.63 -11.98
CA GLY A 78 4.06 -2.31 -11.75
C GLY A 78 3.80 -2.63 -10.28
N TRP A 79 2.73 -3.39 -10.01
CA TRP A 79 2.38 -3.86 -8.67
C TRP A 79 2.92 -5.28 -8.47
N THR A 80 3.50 -5.56 -7.32
CA THR A 80 3.87 -6.90 -6.86
C THR A 80 3.38 -7.12 -5.43
N ASP A 81 3.28 -8.37 -5.01
CA ASP A 81 2.92 -8.71 -3.63
C ASP A 81 4.04 -8.27 -2.68
N ALA A 82 3.64 -7.73 -1.53
CA ALA A 82 4.54 -7.36 -0.46
C ALA A 82 4.20 -8.16 0.80
N TRP A 83 5.22 -8.53 1.56
CA TRP A 83 5.07 -9.29 2.78
C TRP A 83 5.96 -8.71 3.88
N ARG A 84 5.61 -9.00 5.13
CA ARG A 84 6.48 -8.67 6.27
C ARG A 84 7.40 -9.85 6.52
N ASN A 85 8.71 -9.63 6.49
CA ASN A 85 9.69 -10.69 6.78
C ASN A 85 9.86 -10.90 8.30
N ALA A 86 10.67 -11.88 8.69
CA ALA A 86 10.90 -12.23 10.09
C ALA A 86 11.53 -11.09 10.92
N SER A 87 12.20 -10.14 10.27
CA SER A 87 12.76 -8.93 10.92
C SER A 87 11.74 -7.80 11.09
N GLY A 88 10.49 -8.02 10.64
CA GLY A 88 9.45 -7.00 10.69
C GLY A 88 9.50 -5.99 9.56
N ARG A 89 10.39 -6.14 8.57
CA ARG A 89 10.49 -5.23 7.41
C ARG A 89 9.48 -5.62 6.34
N VAL A 90 8.92 -4.64 5.63
CA VAL A 90 8.10 -4.92 4.45
C VAL A 90 9.01 -5.14 3.25
N GLU A 91 8.78 -6.22 2.54
CA GLU A 91 9.62 -6.67 1.43
C GLU A 91 8.77 -6.94 0.20
N ALA A 92 9.32 -6.65 -0.98
CA ALA A 92 8.71 -6.93 -2.26
C ALA A 92 9.79 -7.30 -3.29
N SER A 93 9.47 -8.23 -4.19
CA SER A 93 10.35 -8.64 -5.27
C SER A 93 9.74 -8.30 -6.63
N PHE A 94 10.53 -7.62 -7.46
CA PHE A 94 10.19 -7.19 -8.81
C PHE A 94 11.02 -7.99 -9.82
N PRO A 95 10.53 -9.13 -10.30
CA PRO A 95 11.25 -9.93 -11.28
C PRO A 95 11.30 -9.21 -12.63
N GLY A 96 12.46 -9.26 -13.27
CA GLY A 96 12.70 -8.79 -14.62
C GLY A 96 13.47 -9.81 -15.45
N LEU A 97 13.74 -9.46 -16.70
CA LEU A 97 14.37 -10.36 -17.67
C LEU A 97 15.79 -10.78 -17.25
N PHE A 98 16.56 -9.88 -16.65
CA PHE A 98 17.99 -10.10 -16.32
C PHE A 98 18.25 -10.28 -14.82
N GLY A 99 17.22 -10.17 -13.98
CA GLY A 99 17.35 -10.30 -12.55
C GLY A 99 16.09 -9.85 -11.83
N ALA A 100 16.13 -9.82 -10.51
CA ALA A 100 15.07 -9.28 -9.68
C ALA A 100 15.56 -8.04 -8.94
N ARG A 101 14.66 -7.10 -8.69
CA ARG A 101 14.90 -6.02 -7.72
C ARG A 101 14.11 -6.30 -6.47
N GLU A 102 14.81 -6.45 -5.37
CA GLU A 102 14.24 -6.64 -4.04
C GLU A 102 14.24 -5.29 -3.34
N ILE A 103 13.09 -4.90 -2.81
CA ILE A 103 12.94 -3.68 -2.03
C ILE A 103 12.55 -4.09 -0.61
N GLN A 104 13.36 -3.70 0.37
CA GLN A 104 13.01 -3.76 1.78
C GLN A 104 12.71 -2.36 2.29
N VAL A 105 11.68 -2.24 3.12
CA VAL A 105 11.20 -0.98 3.68
C VAL A 105 11.33 -1.04 5.19
N ILE A 106 11.98 -0.01 5.74
CA ILE A 106 12.11 0.22 7.17
C ILE A 106 11.37 1.51 7.50
N THR A 107 10.41 1.45 8.42
CA THR A 107 9.68 2.64 8.87
C THR A 107 10.46 3.41 9.93
N MET A 108 10.50 4.73 9.76
CA MET A 108 11.08 5.71 10.68
C MET A 108 10.06 6.81 10.97
N GLU A 109 8.96 6.45 11.63
CA GLU A 109 7.80 7.33 11.90
C GLU A 109 7.26 8.03 10.64
N LYS A 110 7.78 9.23 10.34
CA LYS A 110 7.35 10.09 9.22
C LYS A 110 8.13 9.86 7.93
N ARG A 111 9.10 8.95 7.94
CA ARG A 111 9.94 8.60 6.79
C ARG A 111 9.99 7.08 6.64
N ILE A 112 10.41 6.65 5.46
CA ILE A 112 10.88 5.27 5.27
C ILE A 112 12.30 5.29 4.71
N GLU A 113 13.03 4.24 5.02
CA GLU A 113 14.22 3.87 4.27
C GLU A 113 13.86 2.72 3.33
N ALA A 114 14.09 2.91 2.04
CA ALA A 114 13.95 1.88 1.02
C ALA A 114 15.35 1.35 0.67
N LEU A 115 15.60 0.09 1.00
CA LEU A 115 16.80 -0.64 0.63
C LEU A 115 16.52 -1.41 -0.65
N VAL A 116 17.22 -1.08 -1.74
CA VAL A 116 16.99 -1.66 -3.06
C VAL A 116 18.20 -2.49 -3.45
N THR A 117 17.99 -3.80 -3.61
CA THR A 117 19.01 -4.74 -4.06
C THR A 117 18.64 -5.27 -5.43
N TYR A 118 19.52 -5.10 -6.42
CA TYR A 118 19.41 -5.79 -7.69
C TYR A 118 20.15 -7.13 -7.61
N ARG A 119 19.41 -8.21 -7.82
CA ARG A 119 19.94 -9.58 -7.90
C ARG A 119 19.94 -10.04 -9.36
N PRO A 120 21.09 -10.09 -10.05
CA PRO A 120 21.16 -10.62 -11.40
C PRO A 120 20.86 -12.13 -11.40
N HIS A 121 20.28 -12.63 -12.49
CA HIS A 121 20.07 -14.08 -12.68
C HIS A 121 21.39 -14.82 -12.88
N ASP A 122 22.33 -14.17 -13.57
CA ASP A 122 23.70 -14.67 -13.73
C ASP A 122 24.51 -14.30 -12.48
N ARG A 123 24.90 -15.33 -11.73
CA ARG A 123 25.65 -15.21 -10.47
C ARG A 123 27.09 -14.72 -10.65
N SER A 124 27.61 -14.66 -11.88
CA SER A 124 28.92 -14.06 -12.15
C SER A 124 28.89 -12.54 -12.05
N ASN A 125 27.71 -11.91 -12.15
CA ASN A 125 27.53 -10.48 -11.97
C ASN A 125 27.32 -10.15 -10.49
N ALA A 126 27.91 -9.04 -10.04
CA ALA A 126 27.73 -8.56 -8.68
C ALA A 126 26.30 -8.04 -8.46
N ALA A 127 25.76 -8.28 -7.27
CA ALA A 127 24.54 -7.62 -6.85
C ALA A 127 24.82 -6.13 -6.64
N GLU A 128 23.91 -5.28 -7.11
CA GLU A 128 23.98 -3.83 -6.86
C GLU A 128 23.05 -3.47 -5.71
N PHE A 129 23.41 -2.45 -4.95
CA PHE A 129 22.66 -2.00 -3.79
C PHE A 129 22.63 -0.48 -3.72
N HIS A 130 21.47 0.08 -3.41
CA HIS A 130 21.33 1.47 -2.98
C HIS A 130 20.25 1.61 -1.91
N ALA A 131 20.33 2.68 -1.13
CA ALA A 131 19.36 3.01 -0.10
C ALA A 131 18.83 4.42 -0.35
N ALA A 132 17.54 4.63 -0.07
CA ALA A 132 16.91 5.94 -0.21
C ALA A 132 16.05 6.26 1.02
N ILE A 133 16.25 7.46 1.57
CA ILE A 133 15.33 8.03 2.55
C ILE A 133 14.18 8.69 1.79
N MET A 134 12.96 8.20 2.02
CA MET A 134 11.76 8.68 1.36
C MET A 134 10.85 9.36 2.37
N VAL A 135 10.23 10.46 1.94
CA VAL A 135 9.23 11.20 2.72
C VAL A 135 7.84 10.88 2.17
N ARG A 136 6.80 11.05 2.99
CA ARG A 136 5.43 10.92 2.52
C ARG A 136 5.12 12.05 1.52
N ASP A 137 4.47 11.71 0.41
CA ASP A 137 3.96 12.68 -0.57
C ASP A 137 2.75 13.44 -0.04
#